data_AF-A0A511BVA8-F1
#
_entry.id   AF-A0A511BVA8-F1
#
_cell.length_a   1.000
_cell.length_b   1.000
_cell.length_c   1.000
_cell.angle_alpha   90.00
_cell.angle_beta   90.00
_cell.angle_gamma   90.00
#
_symmetry.space_group_name_H-M   'P 1'
#
loop_
_entity.id
_entity.type
_entity.pdbx_description
1 polymer ?
#
loop_
_entity_poly.entity_id
_entity_poly.type
_entity_poly.pdbx_seq_one_letter_code
_entity_poly.pdbx_strand_id
1 'polypeptide(L)'
;MDRIARCSNMSKKTLYHMFASKQEMVELLLKDRLLLSELRDLRLQGETVEAQLIFGLEALRDAMMEEKRLNLIRVVIAEVSRNPEVSRFVREFFSSASEPFPLKIWLTRLRDEGRIRVDDIEEASDMLYGSALATLMLCELTHCRPVNYWRDNPDYIPRAVRSFLVGAGQAGSCCAAVAQS
;
A
#
# COMPACT_ATOMS: atom_id res chain seq x y z
N MET A 1 27.08 8.02 7.84
CA MET A 1 27.78 7.73 6.58
C MET A 1 28.88 6.68 6.74
N ASP A 2 29.78 6.76 7.72
CA ASP A 2 30.92 5.81 7.84
C ASP A 2 30.54 4.34 8.03
N ARG A 3 29.44 4.08 8.76
CA ARG A 3 28.91 2.72 8.91
C ARG A 3 28.25 2.21 7.63
N ILE A 4 27.59 3.09 6.88
CA ILE A 4 26.96 2.76 5.58
C ILE A 4 28.05 2.41 4.56
N ALA A 5 29.10 3.23 4.47
CA ALA A 5 30.27 3.01 3.61
C ALA A 5 30.90 1.63 3.83
N ARG A 6 31.08 1.24 5.10
CA ARG A 6 31.58 -0.10 5.47
C ARG A 6 30.63 -1.22 5.04
N CYS A 7 29.31 -1.07 5.28
CA CYS A 7 28.33 -2.08 4.92
C CYS A 7 28.10 -2.21 3.41
N SER A 8 28.29 -1.13 2.64
CA SER A 8 28.11 -1.10 1.19
C SER A 8 29.39 -1.38 0.40
N ASN A 9 30.53 -1.57 1.09
CA ASN A 9 31.87 -1.68 0.48
C ASN A 9 32.20 -0.49 -0.45
N MET A 10 31.75 0.72 -0.07
CA MET A 10 31.99 1.96 -0.83
C MET A 10 32.75 2.97 0.03
N SER A 11 33.50 3.87 -0.61
CA SER A 11 34.11 4.98 0.12
C SER A 11 33.06 5.99 0.57
N LYS A 12 33.30 6.68 1.70
CA LYS A 12 32.47 7.80 2.15
C LYS A 12 32.35 8.89 1.08
N LYS A 13 33.44 9.12 0.32
CA LYS A 13 33.46 10.07 -0.80
C LYS A 13 32.49 9.66 -1.90
N THR A 14 32.43 8.39 -2.25
CA THR A 14 31.48 7.87 -3.25
C THR A 14 30.04 8.06 -2.78
N LEU A 15 29.75 7.78 -1.50
CA LEU A 15 28.40 7.99 -0.97
C LEU A 15 27.97 9.46 -1.01
N TYR A 16 28.86 10.41 -0.71
CA TYR A 16 28.55 11.84 -0.82
C TYR A 16 28.44 12.34 -2.26
N HIS A 17 29.07 11.66 -3.23
CA HIS A 17 28.83 11.94 -4.65
C HIS A 17 27.45 11.46 -5.11
N MET A 18 26.91 10.40 -4.51
CA MET A 18 25.59 9.85 -4.84
C MET A 18 24.45 10.54 -4.08
N PHE A 19 24.71 10.99 -2.86
CA PHE A 19 23.74 11.61 -1.98
C PHE A 19 24.38 12.83 -1.33
N ALA A 20 23.84 14.02 -1.57
CA ALA A 20 24.35 15.27 -0.99
C ALA A 20 24.24 15.27 0.54
N SER A 21 23.29 14.51 1.11
CA SER A 21 23.17 14.35 2.56
C SER A 21 22.65 12.97 2.99
N LYS A 22 22.83 12.65 4.29
CA LYS A 22 22.20 11.47 4.91
C LYS A 22 20.67 11.55 4.84
N GLN A 23 20.11 12.77 4.95
CA GLN A 23 18.67 12.99 4.88
C GLN A 23 18.13 12.66 3.49
N GLU A 24 18.77 13.17 2.44
CA GLU A 24 18.42 12.86 1.05
C GLU A 24 18.51 11.35 0.74
N MET A 25 19.54 10.67 1.26
CA MET A 25 19.65 9.21 1.13
C MET A 25 18.46 8.49 1.77
N VAL A 26 18.02 8.95 2.94
CA VAL A 26 16.84 8.39 3.63
C VAL A 26 15.56 8.72 2.86
N GLU A 27 15.40 9.95 2.37
CA GLU A 27 14.28 10.36 1.52
C GLU A 27 14.13 9.46 0.30
N LEU A 28 15.22 9.23 -0.43
CA LEU A 28 15.24 8.36 -1.61
C LEU A 28 14.92 6.92 -1.24
N LEU A 29 15.48 6.41 -0.13
CA LEU A 29 15.18 5.08 0.37
C LEU A 29 13.69 4.92 0.71
N LEU A 30 13.09 5.90 1.39
CA LEU A 30 11.66 5.86 1.73
C LEU A 30 10.78 5.96 0.47
N LYS A 31 11.15 6.79 -0.52
CA LYS A 31 10.42 6.88 -1.80
C LYS A 31 10.46 5.56 -2.56
N ASP A 32 11.64 4.99 -2.70
CA ASP A 32 11.87 3.74 -3.44
C ASP A 32 11.18 2.55 -2.76
N ARG A 33 11.21 2.48 -1.42
CA ARG A 33 10.83 1.28 -0.68
C ARG A 33 9.51 1.34 0.06
N LEU A 34 8.93 2.51 0.34
CA LEU A 34 7.67 2.57 1.09
C LEU A 34 6.45 2.93 0.24
N LEU A 35 6.63 3.64 -0.87
CA LEU A 35 5.49 4.17 -1.64
C LEU A 35 4.83 3.15 -2.59
N LEU A 36 5.35 1.92 -2.67
CA LEU A 36 4.85 0.86 -3.57
C LEU A 36 4.70 1.37 -5.02
N SER A 37 5.61 2.26 -5.43
CA SER A 37 5.57 2.97 -6.69
C SER A 37 5.49 2.03 -7.90
N GLU A 38 6.08 0.85 -7.78
CA GLU A 38 6.08 -0.22 -8.76
C GLU A 38 4.68 -0.77 -9.08
N LEU A 39 3.71 -0.64 -8.16
CA LEU A 39 2.36 -1.17 -8.34
C LEU A 39 1.38 -0.14 -8.92
N ARG A 40 1.75 1.13 -9.05
CA ARG A 40 0.84 2.17 -9.53
C ARG A 40 0.33 1.92 -10.96
N ASP A 41 1.22 1.42 -11.80
CA ASP A 41 0.93 1.09 -13.20
C ASP A 41 0.60 -0.39 -13.39
N LEU A 42 0.36 -1.12 -12.29
CA LEU A 42 -0.13 -2.48 -12.36
C LEU A 42 -1.46 -2.53 -13.13
N ARG A 43 -1.46 -3.29 -14.22
CA ARG A 43 -2.69 -3.60 -14.95
C ARG A 43 -3.46 -4.67 -14.19
N LEU A 44 -4.59 -4.28 -13.60
CA LEU A 44 -5.47 -5.21 -12.90
C LEU A 44 -6.02 -6.27 -13.85
N GLN A 45 -6.05 -7.53 -13.39
CA GLN A 45 -6.49 -8.67 -14.18
C GLN A 45 -7.83 -9.21 -13.67
N GLY A 46 -8.66 -9.69 -14.59
CA GLY A 46 -9.97 -10.25 -14.27
C GLY A 46 -11.10 -9.62 -15.07
N GLU A 47 -12.17 -10.40 -15.25
CA GLU A 47 -13.36 -10.02 -16.04
C GLU A 47 -14.28 -9.07 -15.27
N THR A 48 -14.34 -9.21 -13.93
CA THR A 48 -15.16 -8.39 -13.05
C THR A 48 -14.31 -7.37 -12.28
N VAL A 49 -14.95 -6.31 -11.77
CA VAL A 49 -14.28 -5.35 -10.86
C VAL A 49 -13.77 -6.08 -9.60
N GLU A 50 -14.55 -7.03 -9.10
CA GLU A 50 -14.16 -7.86 -7.96
C GLU A 50 -12.85 -8.60 -8.23
N ALA A 51 -12.76 -9.32 -9.34
CA ALA A 51 -11.54 -10.07 -9.70
C ALA A 51 -10.33 -9.14 -9.85
N GLN A 52 -10.53 -7.96 -10.45
CA GLN A 52 -9.48 -6.95 -10.60
C GLN A 52 -8.97 -6.40 -9.28
N LEU A 53 -9.86 -6.08 -8.34
CA LEU A 53 -9.48 -5.61 -7.02
C LEU A 53 -8.83 -6.71 -6.18
N ILE A 54 -9.29 -7.96 -6.27
CA ILE A 54 -8.63 -9.10 -5.64
C ILE A 54 -7.19 -9.22 -6.14
N PHE A 55 -6.99 -9.25 -7.45
CA PHE A 55 -5.67 -9.31 -8.07
C PHE A 55 -4.74 -8.18 -7.59
N GLY A 56 -5.25 -6.94 -7.59
CA GLY A 56 -4.48 -5.77 -7.12
C GLY A 56 -4.13 -5.85 -5.64
N LEU A 57 -5.06 -6.29 -4.78
CA LEU A 57 -4.84 -6.41 -3.34
C LEU A 57 -3.89 -7.54 -2.98
N GLU A 58 -3.89 -8.65 -3.73
CA GLU A 58 -2.90 -9.71 -3.59
C GLU A 58 -1.50 -9.23 -3.96
N ALA A 59 -1.37 -8.49 -5.08
CA ALA A 59 -0.10 -7.87 -5.45
C ALA A 59 0.38 -6.85 -4.39
N LEU A 60 -0.54 -6.03 -3.85
CA LEU A 60 -0.23 -5.14 -2.73
C LEU A 60 0.23 -5.91 -1.50
N ARG A 61 -0.49 -6.96 -1.09
CA ARG A 61 -0.11 -7.81 0.03
C ARG A 61 1.30 -8.31 -0.15
N ASP A 62 1.62 -8.91 -1.29
CA ASP A 62 2.92 -9.54 -1.51
C ASP A 62 4.06 -8.51 -1.49
N ALA A 63 3.87 -7.35 -2.11
CA ALA A 63 4.85 -6.26 -2.08
C ALA A 63 5.01 -5.65 -0.67
N MET A 64 3.91 -5.52 0.07
CA MET A 64 3.91 -4.95 1.43
C MET A 64 4.53 -5.87 2.47
N MET A 65 4.31 -7.18 2.33
CA MET A 65 4.83 -8.20 3.25
C MET A 65 6.25 -8.65 2.91
N GLU A 66 6.90 -8.02 1.92
CA GLU A 66 8.33 -8.24 1.68
C GLU A 66 9.12 -7.89 2.95
N GLU A 67 9.94 -8.84 3.43
CA GLU A 67 10.65 -8.72 4.71
C GLU A 67 11.49 -7.44 4.80
N LYS A 68 12.16 -7.05 3.70
CA LYS A 68 12.96 -5.83 3.63
C LYS A 68 12.11 -4.58 3.88
N ARG A 69 10.89 -4.55 3.36
CA ARG A 69 9.96 -3.44 3.52
C ARG A 69 9.43 -3.36 4.93
N LEU A 70 8.98 -4.49 5.48
CA LEU A 70 8.55 -4.59 6.88
C LEU A 70 9.66 -4.15 7.85
N ASN A 71 10.89 -4.56 7.61
CA ASN A 71 12.05 -4.15 8.41
C ASN A 71 12.29 -2.64 8.34
N LEU A 72 12.17 -2.03 7.15
CA LEU A 72 12.29 -0.58 6.99
C LEU A 72 11.18 0.15 7.76
N ILE A 73 9.93 -0.30 7.66
CA ILE A 73 8.80 0.29 8.39
C ILE A 73 9.03 0.21 9.91
N ARG A 74 9.48 -0.94 10.43
CA ARG A 74 9.82 -1.09 11.85
C ARG A 74 10.89 -0.11 12.31
N VAL A 75 11.94 0.08 11.49
CA VAL A 75 12.99 1.08 11.77
C VAL A 75 12.40 2.49 11.80
N VAL A 76 11.57 2.85 10.83
CA VAL A 76 10.91 4.16 10.79
C VAL A 76 10.05 4.36 12.04
N ILE A 77 9.20 3.41 12.41
CA ILE A 77 8.33 3.46 13.61
C ILE A 77 9.18 3.63 14.89
N ALA A 78 10.28 2.90 15.01
CA ALA A 78 11.18 3.00 16.16
C ALA A 78 11.85 4.38 16.25
N GLU A 79 12.27 4.96 15.12
CA GLU A 79 12.96 6.24 15.07
C GLU A 79 12.02 7.44 15.26
N VAL A 80 10.82 7.43 14.67
CA VAL A 80 9.85 8.54 14.84
C VAL A 80 9.39 8.70 16.30
N SER A 81 9.46 7.63 17.08
CA SER A 81 9.13 7.61 18.51
C SER A 81 10.25 8.18 19.39
N ARG A 82 11.50 8.16 18.91
CA ARG A 82 12.70 8.53 19.69
C ARG A 82 13.29 9.88 19.27
N ASN A 83 13.06 10.29 18.02
CA ASN A 83 13.66 11.48 17.44
C ASN A 83 12.60 12.42 16.82
N PRO A 84 12.32 13.58 17.45
CA PRO A 84 11.35 14.55 16.95
C PRO A 84 11.64 15.10 15.55
N GLU A 85 12.91 15.19 15.16
CA GLU A 85 13.32 15.64 13.83
C GLU A 85 12.93 14.61 12.77
N VAL A 86 13.20 13.33 13.02
CA VAL A 86 12.76 12.23 12.14
C VAL A 86 11.24 12.17 12.09
N SER A 87 10.57 12.38 13.21
CA SER A 87 9.11 12.44 13.31
C SER A 87 8.52 13.54 12.41
N ARG A 88 9.12 14.74 12.43
CA ARG A 88 8.73 15.85 11.55
C ARG A 88 8.99 15.53 10.09
N PHE A 89 10.20 15.06 9.79
CA PHE A 89 10.62 14.67 8.45
C PHE A 89 9.68 13.63 7.83
N VAL A 90 9.32 12.57 8.56
CA VAL A 90 8.40 11.53 8.10
C VAL A 90 6.99 12.09 7.89
N ARG A 91 6.50 12.96 8.78
CA ARG A 91 5.20 13.62 8.59
C ARG A 91 5.19 14.47 7.32
N GLU A 92 6.22 15.29 7.12
CA GLU A 92 6.36 16.11 5.92
C GLU A 92 6.42 15.22 4.66
N PHE A 93 7.24 14.17 4.69
CA PHE A 93 7.36 13.20 3.60
C PHE A 93 6.01 12.63 3.13
N PHE A 94 5.16 12.22 4.06
CA PHE A 94 3.83 11.67 3.75
C PHE A 94 2.77 12.75 3.49
N SER A 95 3.01 14.02 3.85
CA SER A 95 2.04 15.11 3.66
C SER A 95 2.27 15.92 2.38
N SER A 96 3.52 16.12 1.97
CA SER A 96 3.87 17.13 0.96
C SER A 96 4.30 16.57 -0.39
N ALA A 97 4.62 15.28 -0.52
CA ALA A 97 5.31 14.77 -1.71
C ALA A 97 5.11 13.29 -2.04
N SER A 98 4.26 12.55 -1.32
CA SER A 98 4.02 11.16 -1.67
C SER A 98 3.05 11.08 -2.85
N GLU A 99 3.55 10.60 -3.97
CA GLU A 99 2.74 10.14 -5.09
C GLU A 99 1.60 9.23 -4.58
N PRO A 100 0.42 9.25 -5.23
CA PRO A 100 -0.75 8.56 -4.71
C PRO A 100 -0.50 7.06 -4.55
N PHE A 101 -0.98 6.53 -3.44
CA PHE A 101 -0.94 5.10 -3.14
C PHE A 101 -1.63 4.30 -4.26
N PRO A 102 -1.09 3.13 -4.69
CA PRO A 102 -1.62 2.40 -5.85
C PRO A 102 -3.12 2.15 -5.82
N LEU A 103 -3.68 1.83 -4.64
CA LEU A 103 -5.12 1.59 -4.48
C LEU A 103 -5.98 2.79 -4.87
N LYS A 104 -5.55 4.02 -4.52
CA LYS A 104 -6.25 5.25 -4.90
C LYS A 104 -6.29 5.45 -6.41
N ILE A 105 -5.17 5.15 -7.08
CA ILE A 105 -5.07 5.23 -8.54
C ILE A 105 -6.03 4.23 -9.19
N TRP A 106 -6.06 2.99 -8.70
CA TRP A 106 -6.92 1.95 -9.23
C TRP A 106 -8.41 2.26 -9.03
N LEU A 107 -8.81 2.70 -7.83
CA LEU A 107 -10.19 3.09 -7.55
C LEU A 107 -10.61 4.32 -8.38
N THR A 108 -9.72 5.29 -8.56
CA THR A 108 -9.96 6.45 -9.44
C THR A 108 -10.23 6.00 -10.87
N ARG A 109 -9.37 5.13 -11.43
CA ARG A 109 -9.55 4.59 -12.79
C ARG A 109 -10.88 3.85 -12.93
N LEU A 110 -11.21 2.96 -11.99
CA LEU A 110 -12.47 2.21 -12.01
C LEU A 110 -13.71 3.11 -11.90
N ARG A 111 -13.64 4.18 -11.10
CA ARG A 111 -14.72 5.17 -10.97
C ARG A 111 -14.88 5.99 -12.25
N ASP A 112 -13.77 6.47 -12.81
CA ASP A 112 -13.77 7.29 -14.02
C ASP A 112 -14.26 6.48 -15.24
N GLU A 113 -14.04 5.16 -15.25
CA GLU A 113 -14.63 4.20 -16.20
C GLU A 113 -16.12 3.90 -15.92
N GLY A 114 -16.70 4.44 -14.85
CA GLY A 114 -18.09 4.22 -14.45
C GLY A 114 -18.37 2.82 -13.91
N ARG A 115 -17.35 2.06 -13.48
CA ARG A 115 -17.48 0.66 -13.04
C ARG A 115 -17.77 0.51 -11.55
N ILE A 116 -17.47 1.55 -10.76
CA ILE A 116 -17.80 1.66 -9.33
C ILE A 116 -18.39 3.04 -9.04
N ARG A 117 -19.20 3.16 -7.98
CA ARG A 117 -19.73 4.44 -7.50
C ARG A 117 -19.11 4.78 -6.16
N VAL A 118 -18.06 5.58 -6.22
CA VAL A 118 -17.34 6.04 -5.03
C VAL A 118 -17.31 7.56 -5.05
N ASP A 119 -17.86 8.18 -4.02
CA ASP A 119 -17.92 9.63 -3.86
C ASP A 119 -16.56 10.19 -3.41
N ASP A 120 -15.97 9.60 -2.37
CA ASP A 120 -14.65 9.94 -1.85
C ASP A 120 -13.66 8.78 -2.04
N ILE A 121 -12.66 8.99 -2.91
CA ILE A 121 -11.61 8.00 -3.21
C ILE A 121 -10.67 7.80 -2.02
N GLU A 122 -10.42 8.84 -1.23
CA GLU A 122 -9.56 8.79 -0.06
C GLU A 122 -10.18 7.86 0.99
N GLU A 123 -11.44 8.13 1.35
CA GLU A 123 -12.20 7.30 2.28
C GLU A 123 -12.34 5.85 1.77
N ALA A 124 -12.72 5.66 0.51
CA ALA A 124 -12.89 4.34 -0.06
C ALA A 124 -11.59 3.53 -0.10
N SER A 125 -10.47 4.18 -0.40
CA SER A 125 -9.15 3.56 -0.34
C SER A 125 -8.82 3.13 1.09
N ASP A 126 -9.02 4.00 2.08
CA ASP A 126 -8.75 3.71 3.48
C ASP A 126 -9.63 2.58 4.02
N MET A 127 -10.91 2.55 3.66
CA MET A 127 -11.83 1.47 4.04
C MET A 127 -11.43 0.12 3.44
N LEU A 128 -11.13 0.08 2.14
CA LEU A 128 -10.74 -1.16 1.47
C LEU A 128 -9.39 -1.65 1.96
N TYR A 129 -8.41 -0.75 2.10
CA TYR A 129 -7.10 -1.09 2.65
C TYR A 129 -7.19 -1.56 4.11
N GLY A 130 -7.95 -0.85 4.94
CA GLY A 130 -8.18 -1.16 6.34
C GLY A 130 -8.78 -2.56 6.54
N SER A 131 -9.79 -2.89 5.74
CA SER A 131 -10.48 -4.18 5.82
C SER A 131 -9.70 -5.34 5.20
N ALA A 132 -8.94 -5.12 4.12
CA ALA A 132 -8.26 -6.19 3.40
C ALA A 132 -6.81 -6.44 3.86
N LEU A 133 -6.08 -5.42 4.32
CA LEU A 133 -4.62 -5.50 4.47
C LEU A 133 -4.09 -4.97 5.81
N ALA A 134 -4.74 -3.98 6.45
CA ALA A 134 -4.16 -3.32 7.62
C ALA A 134 -3.89 -4.28 8.80
N THR A 135 -4.81 -5.21 9.07
CA THR A 135 -4.63 -6.21 10.13
C THR A 135 -3.45 -7.14 9.85
N LEU A 136 -3.27 -7.53 8.58
CA LEU A 136 -2.16 -8.39 8.13
C LEU A 136 -0.83 -7.68 8.37
N MET A 137 -0.74 -6.43 7.92
CA MET A 137 0.45 -5.59 8.08
C MET A 137 0.78 -5.38 9.55
N LEU A 138 -0.22 -5.09 10.40
CA LEU A 138 -0.01 -4.87 11.82
C LEU A 138 0.54 -6.11 12.53
N CYS A 139 0.02 -7.29 12.21
CA CYS A 139 0.49 -8.56 12.78
C CYS A 139 1.95 -8.83 12.36
N GLU A 140 2.27 -8.61 11.09
CA GLU A 140 3.64 -8.75 10.60
C GLU A 140 4.57 -7.77 11.32
N LEU A 141 4.25 -6.47 11.35
CA LEU A 141 5.09 -5.44 11.97
C LEU A 141 5.39 -5.69 13.45
N THR A 142 4.38 -6.12 14.22
CA THR A 142 4.50 -6.31 15.66
C THR A 142 5.00 -7.70 16.07
N HIS A 143 5.08 -8.64 15.12
CA HIS A 143 5.23 -10.07 15.39
C HIS A 143 4.15 -10.63 16.33
N CYS A 144 3.05 -9.90 16.54
CA CYS A 144 1.89 -10.43 17.24
C CYS A 144 1.27 -11.51 16.35
N ARG A 145 1.20 -12.73 16.88
CA ARG A 145 0.56 -13.89 16.23
C ARG A 145 -0.76 -14.19 16.93
N PRO A 146 -1.83 -13.40 16.74
CA PRO A 146 -3.16 -13.88 17.08
C PRO A 146 -3.51 -15.10 16.21
N VAL A 147 -4.65 -15.75 16.47
CA VAL A 147 -5.18 -16.77 15.55
C VAL A 147 -5.25 -16.16 14.15
N ASN A 148 -4.42 -16.65 13.22
CA ASN A 148 -4.22 -16.05 11.91
C ASN A 148 -5.34 -16.40 10.93
N TYR A 149 -6.59 -16.04 11.28
CA TYR A 149 -7.78 -16.33 10.47
C TYR A 149 -7.65 -15.84 9.02
N TRP A 150 -6.83 -14.82 8.76
CA TRP A 150 -6.59 -14.27 7.43
C TRP A 150 -5.45 -14.97 6.67
N ARG A 151 -4.44 -15.55 7.35
CA ARG A 151 -3.27 -16.17 6.69
C ARG A 151 -3.63 -17.50 6.07
N ASP A 152 -4.42 -18.26 6.80
CA ASP A 152 -4.81 -19.62 6.42
C ASP A 152 -6.14 -19.63 5.64
N ASN A 153 -6.68 -18.45 5.32
CA ASN A 153 -7.97 -18.31 4.67
C ASN A 153 -7.84 -17.57 3.33
N PRO A 154 -7.79 -18.29 2.21
CA PRO A 154 -7.70 -17.69 0.89
C PRO A 154 -8.91 -16.79 0.57
N ASP A 155 -10.04 -16.96 1.25
CA ASP A 155 -11.25 -16.16 1.03
C ASP A 155 -11.26 -14.84 1.80
N TYR A 156 -10.22 -14.50 2.56
CA TYR A 156 -10.20 -13.24 3.33
C TYR A 156 -10.26 -12.00 2.43
N ILE A 157 -9.32 -11.85 1.49
CA ILE A 157 -9.28 -10.72 0.54
C ILE A 157 -10.55 -10.71 -0.33
N PRO A 158 -10.99 -11.82 -0.96
CA PRO A 158 -12.24 -11.86 -1.71
C PRO A 158 -13.46 -11.41 -0.90
N ARG A 159 -13.58 -11.79 0.38
CA ARG A 159 -14.69 -11.34 1.22
C ARG A 159 -14.61 -9.84 1.57
N ALA A 160 -13.42 -9.31 1.83
CA ALA A 160 -13.23 -7.88 2.05
C ALA A 160 -13.64 -7.08 0.80
N VAL A 161 -13.22 -7.51 -0.39
CA VAL A 161 -13.57 -6.87 -1.67
C VAL A 161 -15.07 -6.91 -1.93
N ARG A 162 -15.73 -8.06 -1.74
CA ARG A 162 -17.19 -8.15 -1.91
C ARG A 162 -17.93 -7.21 -0.95
N SER A 163 -17.52 -7.18 0.31
CA SER A 163 -18.13 -6.31 1.32
C SER A 163 -17.99 -4.83 0.94
N PHE A 164 -16.81 -4.44 0.46
CA PHE A 164 -16.55 -3.11 -0.05
C PHE A 164 -17.41 -2.78 -1.29
N LEU A 165 -17.49 -3.67 -2.27
CA LEU A 165 -18.23 -3.43 -3.52
C LEU A 165 -19.75 -3.38 -3.33
N VAL A 166 -20.28 -4.05 -2.30
CA VAL A 166 -21.69 -3.88 -1.89
C VAL A 166 -21.95 -2.46 -1.39
N GLY A 167 -21.03 -1.89 -0.58
CA GLY A 167 -21.12 -0.52 -0.09
C GLY A 167 -20.86 0.53 -1.19
N ALA A 168 -19.94 0.26 -2.11
CA ALA A 168 -19.54 1.16 -3.19
C ALA A 168 -20.47 1.11 -4.43
N GLY A 169 -21.63 0.43 -4.35
CA GLY A 169 -22.65 0.38 -5.39
C GLY A 169 -22.11 0.09 -6.81
N GLN A 170 -21.97 -1.18 -7.18
CA GLN A 170 -21.55 -1.52 -8.55
C GLN A 170 -22.56 -1.03 -9.59
N ALA A 171 -22.06 -0.27 -10.57
CA ALA A 171 -22.84 0.07 -11.76
C ALA A 171 -22.86 -1.14 -12.71
N GLY A 172 -23.77 -2.09 -12.45
CA GLY A 172 -24.13 -3.11 -13.44
C GLY A 172 -24.14 -4.56 -12.96
N SER A 173 -25.17 -4.93 -12.22
CA SER A 173 -25.79 -6.27 -12.35
C SER A 173 -27.33 -6.20 -12.34
N CYS A 174 -27.93 -5.00 -12.45
CA CYS A 174 -29.38 -4.81 -12.31
C CYS A 174 -30.17 -4.77 -13.64
N CYS A 175 -29.57 -5.09 -14.80
CA CYS A 175 -30.27 -5.00 -16.10
C CYS A 175 -30.64 -6.34 -16.77
N ALA A 176 -30.54 -7.49 -16.07
CA ALA A 176 -30.86 -8.79 -16.69
C ALA A 176 -32.14 -9.48 -16.16
N ALA A 177 -32.88 -8.90 -15.20
CA ALA A 177 -33.95 -9.64 -14.50
C ALA A 177 -35.40 -9.12 -14.71
N VAL A 178 -35.64 -8.12 -15.56
CA VAL A 178 -37.02 -7.63 -15.80
C VAL A 178 -37.32 -7.54 -17.29
N ALA A 179 -37.38 -8.71 -17.94
CA ALA A 179 -37.98 -8.86 -19.26
C ALA A 179 -38.40 -10.32 -19.47
N GLN A 180 -39.37 -10.79 -18.68
CA GLN A 180 -40.24 -11.95 -18.98
C GLN A 180 -41.27 -12.12 -17.86
N SER A 181 -42.40 -11.42 -18.00
CA SER A 181 -43.70 -11.77 -17.41
C SER A 181 -44.78 -11.12 -18.27
#